data_AF-L2GLY5-F1
#
_entry.id   AF-L2GLY5-F1
#
_cell.length_a   1.000
_cell.length_b   1.000
_cell.length_c   1.000
_cell.angle_alpha   90.00
_cell.angle_beta   90.00
_cell.angle_gamma   90.00
#
_symmetry.space_group_name_H-M   'P 1'
#
loop_
_entity.id
_entity.type
_entity.pdbx_description
1 polymer ?
#
loop_
_entity_poly.entity_id
_entity_poly.type
_entity_poly.pdbx_seq_one_letter_code
_entity_poly.pdbx_strand_id
1 'polypeptide(L)'
;MELRGLFNGVLIKPNQVGTVSEAIKAIQVARSLNMKTMVSHRSAETEDTFIAHLAVGMGSDYVKAGAPCRGERISKYNEFLRIEEEINRSSIQNNH
;
A
#
# COMPACT_ATOMS: atom_id res chain seq x y z
N MET A 1 21.33 -16.36 -7.41
CA MET A 1 20.10 -16.34 -8.24
C MET A 1 19.87 -14.92 -8.70
N GLU A 2 20.24 -14.62 -9.94
CA GLU A 2 20.17 -13.28 -10.54
C GLU A 2 18.74 -12.97 -11.00
N LEU A 3 17.90 -12.48 -10.09
CA LEU A 3 16.60 -11.88 -10.44
C LEU A 3 16.75 -10.41 -10.86
N ARG A 4 17.98 -9.89 -10.95
CA ARG A 4 18.26 -8.47 -11.24
C ARG A 4 17.88 -8.15 -12.68
N GLY A 5 16.97 -7.19 -12.85
CA GLY A 5 16.58 -6.65 -14.16
C GLY A 5 15.43 -7.35 -14.88
N LEU A 6 14.89 -8.46 -14.34
CA LEU A 6 13.74 -9.14 -14.96
C LEU A 6 12.42 -8.40 -14.75
N PHE A 7 12.31 -7.66 -13.64
CA PHE A 7 11.12 -6.90 -13.27
C PHE A 7 11.54 -5.53 -12.72
N ASN A 8 10.70 -4.53 -12.96
CA ASN A 8 10.90 -3.15 -12.47
C ASN A 8 9.91 -2.77 -11.36
N GLY A 9 9.08 -3.71 -10.91
CA GLY A 9 8.10 -3.49 -9.87
C GLY A 9 7.64 -4.77 -9.19
N VAL A 10 7.05 -4.63 -8.01
CA VAL A 10 6.53 -5.73 -7.20
C VAL A 10 5.14 -5.42 -6.68
N LEU A 11 4.28 -6.45 -6.71
CA LEU A 11 2.96 -6.42 -6.11
C LEU A 11 3.03 -6.98 -4.69
N ILE A 12 2.82 -6.14 -3.69
CA ILE A 12 2.90 -6.49 -2.27
C ILE A 12 1.51 -6.87 -1.77
N LYS A 13 1.33 -8.16 -1.45
CA LYS A 13 0.14 -8.69 -0.79
C LYS A 13 0.55 -9.16 0.61
N PRO A 14 0.24 -8.43 1.68
CA PRO A 14 0.76 -8.72 3.03
C PRO A 14 0.47 -10.16 3.48
N ASN A 15 -0.70 -10.69 3.10
CA ASN A 15 -1.08 -12.06 3.44
C ASN A 15 -0.40 -13.16 2.60
N GLN A 16 0.44 -12.83 1.61
CA GLN A 16 1.27 -13.84 0.92
C GLN A 16 2.55 -14.15 1.70
N VAL A 17 3.09 -13.18 2.43
CA VAL A 17 4.28 -13.36 3.26
C VAL A 17 3.91 -13.70 4.71
N GLY A 18 2.75 -13.24 5.17
CA GLY A 18 2.11 -13.73 6.41
C GLY A 18 2.25 -12.80 7.60
N THR A 19 3.29 -11.94 7.65
CA THR A 19 3.47 -10.95 8.72
C THR A 19 3.68 -9.53 8.20
N VAL A 20 3.35 -8.54 9.02
CA VAL A 20 3.56 -7.12 8.70
C VAL A 20 5.06 -6.81 8.56
N SER A 21 5.90 -7.31 9.46
CA SER A 21 7.34 -7.09 9.43
C SER A 21 7.98 -7.61 8.14
N GLU A 22 7.55 -8.77 7.66
CA GLU A 22 8.08 -9.32 6.41
C GLU A 22 7.54 -8.59 5.18
N ALA A 23 6.30 -8.10 5.22
CA ALA A 23 5.76 -7.24 4.14
C ALA A 23 6.56 -5.94 4.03
N ILE A 24 6.91 -5.31 5.17
CA ILE A 24 7.78 -4.14 5.23
C ILE A 24 9.17 -4.46 4.68
N LYS A 25 9.76 -5.59 5.09
CA LYS A 25 11.06 -6.04 4.57
C LYS A 25 11.03 -6.24 3.06
N ALA A 26 9.95 -6.82 2.52
CA ALA A 26 9.80 -7.01 1.07
C ALA A 26 9.74 -5.66 0.32
N ILE A 27 9.01 -4.67 0.85
CA ILE A 27 8.97 -3.30 0.31
C ILE A 27 10.37 -2.66 0.32
N GLN A 28 11.10 -2.77 1.43
CA GLN A 28 12.44 -2.22 1.58
C GLN A 28 13.45 -2.85 0.61
N VAL A 29 13.38 -4.17 0.41
CA VAL A 29 14.22 -4.88 -0.56
C VAL A 29 13.89 -4.45 -1.99
N ALA A 30 12.61 -4.31 -2.34
CA ALA A 30 12.23 -3.83 -3.67
C ALA A 30 12.78 -2.42 -3.94
N ARG A 31 12.71 -1.52 -2.96
CA ARG A 31 13.28 -0.17 -3.06
C ARG A 31 14.79 -0.15 -3.22
N SER A 32 15.53 -0.98 -2.49
CA SER A 32 17.00 -1.05 -2.63
C SER A 32 17.44 -1.56 -4.00
N LEU A 33 16.52 -2.20 -4.74
CA LEU A 33 16.69 -2.63 -6.13
C LEU A 33 16.08 -1.64 -7.14
N ASN A 34 15.69 -0.43 -6.72
CA ASN A 34 15.02 0.58 -7.54
C ASN A 34 13.73 0.08 -8.23
N MET A 35 13.03 -0.88 -7.62
CA MET A 35 11.75 -1.38 -8.12
C MET A 35 10.61 -0.54 -7.55
N LYS A 36 9.57 -0.34 -8.37
CA LYS A 36 8.30 0.27 -7.95
C LYS A 36 7.51 -0.69 -7.07
N THR A 37 6.91 -0.19 -6.00
CA THR A 37 6.10 -1.02 -5.09
C THR A 37 4.63 -0.70 -5.22
N MET A 38 3.81 -1.72 -5.46
CA MET A 38 2.36 -1.61 -5.50
C MET A 38 1.74 -2.46 -4.38
N VAL A 39 1.14 -1.83 -3.37
CA VAL A 39 0.38 -2.57 -2.34
C VAL A 39 -0.95 -3.02 -2.94
N SER A 40 -1.37 -4.26 -2.67
CA SER A 40 -2.51 -4.86 -3.35
C SER A 40 -3.42 -5.66 -2.44
N HIS A 41 -4.71 -5.54 -2.73
CA HIS A 41 -5.77 -6.37 -2.17
C HIS A 41 -5.70 -7.85 -2.63
N ARG A 42 -6.67 -8.64 -2.18
CA ARG A 42 -6.99 -9.95 -2.75
C ARG A 42 -8.39 -9.94 -3.39
N SER A 43 -8.63 -10.93 -4.25
CA SER A 43 -9.91 -11.11 -4.95
C SER A 43 -11.07 -11.39 -3.99
N ALA A 44 -10.84 -12.21 -2.96
CA ALA A 44 -11.71 -12.29 -1.78
C ALA A 44 -11.19 -11.29 -0.74
N GLU A 45 -12.05 -10.37 -0.31
CA GLU A 45 -11.66 -9.33 0.65
C GLU A 45 -12.76 -9.04 1.66
N THR A 46 -12.38 -8.44 2.78
CA THR A 46 -13.28 -7.94 3.83
C THR A 46 -13.33 -6.41 3.80
N GLU A 47 -14.03 -5.75 4.71
CA GLU A 47 -14.01 -4.28 4.81
C GLU A 47 -12.72 -3.70 5.40
N ASP A 48 -11.79 -4.55 5.87
CA ASP A 48 -10.51 -4.16 6.48
C ASP A 48 -9.72 -3.16 5.62
N THR A 49 -9.27 -2.06 6.20
CA THR A 49 -8.60 -0.97 5.45
C THR A 49 -7.08 -0.99 5.60
N PHE A 50 -6.50 -2.07 6.14
CA PHE A 50 -5.07 -2.14 6.48
C PHE A 50 -4.15 -1.79 5.31
N ILE A 51 -4.52 -2.22 4.09
CA ILE A 51 -3.70 -1.96 2.90
C ILE A 51 -3.60 -0.46 2.57
N ALA A 52 -4.56 0.37 2.98
CA ALA A 52 -4.50 1.82 2.79
C ALA A 52 -3.42 2.43 3.69
N HIS A 53 -3.46 2.12 4.99
CA HIS A 53 -2.43 2.55 5.93
C HIS A 53 -1.04 2.01 5.58
N LEU A 54 -0.94 0.74 5.17
CA LEU A 54 0.34 0.18 4.74
C LEU A 54 0.88 0.90 3.50
N ALA A 55 0.03 1.17 2.50
CA ALA A 55 0.44 1.86 1.28
C ALA A 55 0.98 3.26 1.59
N VAL A 56 0.23 4.06 2.37
CA VAL A 56 0.62 5.43 2.73
C VAL A 56 1.81 5.43 3.68
N GLY A 57 1.74 4.68 4.78
CA GLY A 57 2.78 4.63 5.81
C GLY A 57 4.12 4.13 5.28
N MET A 58 4.10 3.25 4.27
CA MET A 58 5.31 2.87 3.60
C MET A 58 5.71 3.83 2.48
N GLY A 59 4.83 4.67 1.94
CA GLY A 59 5.10 5.51 0.77
C GLY A 59 5.18 4.69 -0.54
N SER A 60 4.26 3.75 -0.72
CA SER A 60 4.23 2.90 -1.92
C SER A 60 3.91 3.72 -3.17
N ASP A 61 4.55 3.40 -4.30
CA ASP A 61 4.33 4.14 -5.56
C ASP A 61 2.89 4.01 -6.07
N TYR A 62 2.26 2.84 -5.86
CA TYR A 62 0.92 2.56 -6.35
C TYR A 62 0.10 1.72 -5.37
N VAL A 63 -1.22 1.72 -5.54
CA VAL A 63 -2.14 0.79 -4.89
C VAL A 63 -3.05 0.10 -5.91
N LYS A 64 -3.36 -1.17 -5.67
CA LYS A 64 -4.41 -1.91 -6.38
C LYS A 64 -5.47 -2.38 -5.40
N ALA A 65 -6.55 -1.61 -5.29
CA ALA A 65 -7.66 -1.83 -4.36
C ALA A 65 -8.97 -2.33 -5.02
N GLY A 66 -9.00 -2.51 -6.34
CA GLY A 66 -10.16 -3.03 -7.09
C GLY A 66 -10.84 -1.96 -7.93
N ALA A 67 -12.03 -2.24 -8.46
CA ALA A 67 -12.88 -1.18 -9.00
C ALA A 67 -13.50 -0.40 -7.83
N PRO A 68 -13.88 0.88 -8.01
CA PRO A 68 -14.57 1.68 -6.99
C PRO A 68 -16.05 1.28 -6.88
N CYS A 69 -16.29 0.00 -6.65
CA CYS A 69 -17.60 -0.61 -6.47
C CYS A 69 -17.49 -1.73 -5.44
N ARG A 70 -18.62 -2.12 -4.83
CA ARG A 70 -18.72 -3.08 -3.72
C ARG A 70 -18.09 -2.54 -2.42
N GLY A 71 -18.77 -2.81 -1.31
CA GLY A 71 -18.43 -2.22 0.00
C GLY A 71 -16.99 -2.48 0.43
N GLU A 72 -16.49 -3.70 0.19
CA GLU A 72 -15.15 -4.10 0.61
C GLU A 72 -14.03 -3.39 -0.16
N ARG A 73 -14.32 -2.78 -1.30
CA ARG A 73 -13.36 -1.98 -2.09
C ARG A 73 -13.48 -0.51 -1.75
N ILE A 74 -14.72 -0.04 -1.69
CA ILE A 74 -15.05 1.34 -1.31
C ILE A 74 -14.47 1.68 0.07
N SER A 75 -14.47 0.75 1.03
CA SER A 75 -13.90 1.00 2.35
C SER A 75 -12.42 1.44 2.29
N LYS A 76 -11.62 0.89 1.37
CA LYS A 76 -10.20 1.26 1.20
C LYS A 76 -10.05 2.64 0.59
N TYR A 77 -10.86 2.96 -0.42
CA TYR A 77 -10.83 4.28 -1.06
C TYR A 77 -11.25 5.38 -0.08
N ASN A 78 -12.28 5.13 0.72
CA ASN A 78 -12.69 6.05 1.78
C ASN A 78 -11.58 6.23 2.82
N GLU A 79 -10.84 5.17 3.15
CA GLU A 79 -9.71 5.30 4.07
C GLU A 79 -8.56 6.12 3.48
N PHE A 80 -8.27 5.99 2.19
CA PHE A 80 -7.29 6.87 1.54
C PHE A 80 -7.68 8.34 1.63
N LEU A 81 -8.96 8.68 1.42
CA LEU A 81 -9.46 10.04 1.58
C LEU A 81 -9.31 10.54 3.03
N ARG A 82 -9.63 9.71 4.02
CA ARG A 82 -9.44 10.06 5.44
C ARG A 82 -7.98 10.33 5.79
N ILE A 83 -7.07 9.46 5.34
CA ILE A 83 -5.63 9.62 5.57
C ILE A 83 -5.12 10.90 4.89
N GLU A 84 -5.57 11.22 3.68
CA GLU A 84 -5.24 12.47 2.99
C GLU A 84 -5.73 13.69 3.78
N GLU A 85 -6.98 13.69 4.23
CA GLU A 85 -7.55 14.75 5.07
C GLU A 85 -6.75 14.97 6.37
N GLU A 86 -6.33 13.88 7.02
CA GLU A 86 -5.49 13.93 8.23
C GLU A 86 -4.11 14.55 7.95
N ILE A 87 -3.41 14.08 6.92
CA ILE A 87 -2.10 14.61 6.52
C ILE A 87 -2.18 16.10 6.19
N ASN A 88 -3.22 16.52 5.46
CA ASN A 88 -3.42 17.92 5.11
C ASN A 88 -3.67 18.78 6.34
N ARG A 89 -4.51 18.32 7.26
CA ARG A 89 -4.79 19.02 8.53
C ARG A 89 -3.52 19.18 9.37
N SER A 90 -2.73 18.12 9.53
CA SER A 90 -1.46 18.16 10.25
C SER A 90 -0.45 19.09 9.58
N SER A 91 -0.40 19.09 8.25
CA SER A 91 0.49 19.97 7.48
C SER A 91 0.14 21.45 7.66
N ILE A 92 -1.15 21.80 7.70
CA ILE A 92 -1.60 23.18 7.97
C ILE A 92 -1.22 23.59 9.40
N GLN A 93 -1.44 22.71 10.39
CA GLN A 93 -1.12 23.01 11.79
C GLN A 93 0.38 23.23 12.03
N ASN A 94 1.26 22.53 11.30
CA ASN A 94 2.72 22.66 11.44
C ASN A 94 3.30 23.92 10.74
N ASN A 95 2.50 24.64 9.97
CA ASN A 95 2.90 25.87 9.26
C ASN A 95 2.43 27.15 9.97
N HIS A 96 1.88 27.03 11.18
CA HIS A 96 1.49 28.12 12.08
C HIS A 96 2.30 28.06 13.37
#